data_AF-A0A359BDU5-F1
#
_entry.id   AF-A0A359BDU5-F1
#
_cell.length_a   1.000
_cell.length_b   1.000
_cell.length_c   1.000
_cell.angle_alpha   90.00
_cell.angle_beta   90.00
_cell.angle_gamma   90.00
#
_symmetry.space_group_name_H-M   'P 1'
#
loop_
_entity.id
_entity.type
_entity.pdbx_description
1 polymer ?
#
loop_
_entity_poly.entity_id
_entity_poly.type
_entity_poly.pdbx_seq_one_letter_code
_entity_poly.pdbx_strand_id
1 'polypeptide(L)' 'MALTVNTNVSALNAQRATLQSQGEMASAMERLATGKRINSAVDDAAGLAIAARM' A
#
# COMPACT_ATOMS: atom_id res chain seq x y z
N MET A 1 16.51 29.52 8.14
CA MET A 1 16.05 28.30 7.46
C MET A 1 17.27 27.60 6.91
N ALA A 2 17.79 26.63 7.65
CA ALA A 2 18.97 25.89 7.23
C ALA A 2 18.54 24.91 6.13
N LEU A 3 18.92 25.21 4.88
CA LEU A 3 18.99 24.19 3.86
C LEU A 3 20.04 23.18 4.36
N THR A 4 19.58 22.06 4.93
CA THR A 4 20.45 21.01 5.42
C THR A 4 21.24 20.48 4.23
N VAL A 5 22.50 20.90 4.10
CA VAL A 5 23.40 20.57 2.98
C VAL A 5 23.57 19.05 2.80
N ASN A 6 23.30 18.28 3.86
CA ASN A 6 23.40 16.81 3.88
C ASN A 6 22.05 16.06 3.90
N THR A 7 20.91 16.74 4.01
CA THR A 7 19.60 16.06 4.12
C THR A 7 18.57 16.76 3.26
N ASN A 8 18.36 16.22 2.07
CA ASN A 8 17.38 16.71 1.11
C ASN A 8 15.96 16.27 1.52
N VAL A 9 15.26 17.14 2.23
CA VAL A 9 13.88 16.91 2.72
C VAL A 9 12.91 16.67 1.57
N SER A 10 13.09 17.34 0.42
CA SER A 10 12.27 17.12 -0.77
C SER A 10 12.47 15.72 -1.35
N ALA A 11 13.72 15.23 -1.39
CA ALA A 11 14.03 13.87 -1.81
C ALA A 11 13.48 12.82 -0.83
N LEU A 12 13.55 13.07 0.48
CA LEU A 12 12.95 12.21 1.50
C LEU A 12 11.42 12.14 1.38
N ASN A 13 10.77 13.27 1.11
CA ASN A 13 9.33 13.31 0.89
C ASN A 13 8.94 12.60 -0.40
N ALA A 14 9.69 12.80 -1.49
CA ALA A 14 9.51 12.06 -2.73
C ALA A 14 9.70 10.55 -2.52
N GLN A 15 10.72 10.13 -1.78
CA GLN A 15 10.96 8.73 -1.43
C GLN A 15 9.81 8.14 -0.62
N ARG A 16 9.24 8.86 0.36
CA ARG A 16 8.05 8.41 1.09
C ARG A 16 6.84 8.25 0.18
N ALA A 17 6.59 9.23 -0.70
CA ALA A 17 5.50 9.14 -1.67
C ALA A 17 5.69 7.94 -2.61
N THR A 18 6.92 7.69 -3.09
CA THR A 18 7.23 6.51 -3.92
C THR A 18 7.02 5.21 -3.15
N LEU A 19 7.42 5.12 -1.88
CA LEU A 19 7.18 3.94 -1.05
C LEU A 19 5.67 3.69 -0.87
N GLN A 20 4.88 4.73 -0.66
CA GLN A 20 3.42 4.62 -0.59
C GLN A 20 2.82 4.15 -1.92
N SER A 21 3.19 4.77 -3.05
CA SER A 21 2.71 4.36 -4.36
C SER A 21 3.12 2.93 -4.72
N GLN A 22 4.29 2.45 -4.29
CA GLN A 22 4.68 1.05 -4.45
C GLN A 22 3.81 0.10 -3.63
N GLY A 23 3.45 0.47 -2.40
CA GLY A 23 2.52 -0.31 -1.57
C GLY A 23 1.13 -0.39 -2.18
N GLU A 24 0.61 0.74 -2.67
CA GLU A 24 -0.67 0.80 -3.39
C GLU A 24 -0.63 -0.03 -4.68
N MET A 25 0.46 0.05 -5.45
CA MET A 25 0.67 -0.76 -6.64
C MET A 25 0.73 -2.25 -6.30
N ALA A 26 1.42 -2.64 -5.22
CA ALA A 26 1.48 -4.04 -4.79
C ALA A 26 0.08 -4.57 -4.44
N SER A 27 -0.73 -3.79 -3.71
CA SER A 27 -2.12 -4.16 -3.41
C SER A 27 -3.00 -4.24 -4.66
N ALA A 28 -2.84 -3.29 -5.59
CA ALA A 28 -3.56 -3.31 -6.86
C ALA A 28 -3.18 -4.54 -7.71
N MET A 29 -1.89 -4.89 -7.76
CA MET A 29 -1.38 -6.08 -8.42
C MET A 29 -1.89 -7.36 -7.77
N GLU A 30 -1.94 -7.42 -6.45
CA GLU A 30 -2.51 -8.55 -5.71
C GLU A 30 -4.00 -8.73 -6.04
N ARG A 31 -4.79 -7.64 -6.05
CA ARG A 31 -6.21 -7.67 -6.46
C ARG A 31 -6.42 -8.07 -7.91
N LEU A 32 -5.55 -7.61 -8.81
CA LEU A 32 -5.58 -7.98 -10.21
C LEU A 32 -5.27 -9.47 -10.39
N ALA A 33 -4.24 -9.97 -9.69
CA ALA A 33 -3.80 -11.36 -9.80
C ALA A 33 -4.81 -12.35 -9.22
N THR A 34 -5.47 -12.00 -8.11
CA THR A 34 -6.48 -12.87 -7.48
C THR A 34 -7.87 -12.70 -8.09
N GLY A 35 -8.14 -11.58 -8.76
CA GLY A 35 -9.47 -11.18 -9.21
C GLY A 35 -10.46 -10.93 -8.05
N LYS A 36 -10.00 -10.97 -6.80
CA LYS A 36 -10.80 -10.81 -5.60
C LYS A 36 -10.55 -9.44 -4.98
N ARG A 37 -11.62 -8.77 -4.59
CA ARG A 37 -11.56 -7.45 -3.92
C ARG A 37 -11.00 -7.57 -2.49
N ILE A 38 -11.16 -8.73 -1.85
CA ILE A 38 -10.68 -9.06 -0.50
C ILE A 38 -9.70 -10.23 -0.64
N ASN A 39 -8.42 -9.97 -0.40
CA ASN A 39 -7.35 -10.95 -0.60
C ASN A 39 -6.77 -11.52 0.69
N SER A 40 -6.90 -10.79 1.81
CA SER A 40 -6.32 -11.20 3.09
C SER A 40 -7.32 -11.04 4.24
N ALA A 41 -7.32 -12.00 5.16
CA ALA A 41 -8.06 -11.94 6.43
C ALA A 41 -7.56 -10.82 7.36
N VAL A 42 -6.37 -10.27 7.07
CA VAL A 42 -5.72 -9.22 7.86
C VAL A 42 -6.44 -7.87 7.71
N ASP A 43 -6.96 -7.56 6.52
CA ASP A 43 -7.60 -6.26 6.27
C ASP A 43 -9.08 -6.22 6.70
N ASP A 44 -9.79 -7.37 6.64
CA ASP A 44 -11.16 -7.52 7.12
C ASP A 44 -11.50 -9.00 7.34
N ALA A 45 -11.23 -9.50 8.54
CA ALA A 45 -11.52 -10.89 8.91
C ALA A 45 -13.02 -11.25 8.79
N ALA A 46 -13.91 -10.27 9.00
CA ALA A 46 -15.36 -10.46 8.88
C ALA A 46 -15.80 -10.50 7.40
N GLY A 47 -15.27 -9.60 6.57
CA GLY A 47 -15.51 -9.56 5.13
C GLY A 47 -15.00 -10.82 4.40
N LEU A 48 -13.85 -11.36 4.81
CA LEU A 48 -13.35 -12.64 4.28
C LEU A 48 -14.25 -13.82 4.69
N ALA A 49 -14.69 -13.87 5.96
CA ALA A 49 -15.57 -14.95 6.44
C ALA A 49 -16.93 -14.98 5.73
N ILE A 50 -17.48 -13.82 5.38
CA ILE A 50 -18.72 -13.70 4.59
C ILE A 50 -18.46 -14.12 3.13
N ALA A 51 -17.37 -13.65 2.52
CA ALA A 51 -17.02 -14.00 1.14
C ALA A 51 -16.65 -15.48 0.96
N ALA A 52 -16.17 -16.15 2.01
CA ALA A 52 -15.89 -17.60 2.00
C ALA A 52 -17.13 -18.46 2.27
N ARG A 53 -18.23 -17.86 2.77
CA ARG A 53 -19.47 -18.56 3.12
C ARG A 53 -20.55 -18.48 2.04
N MET A 54 -20.44 -17.54 1.11
CA MET A 54 -21.21 -17.53 -0.16
C MET A 54 -20.56 -18.45 -1.18
#